data_AF-A0A2G6GRE5-F1
#
_entry.id   AF-A0A2G6GRE5-F1
#
_cell.length_a   1.000
_cell.length_b   1.000
_cell.length_c   1.000
_cell.angle_alpha   90.00
_cell.angle_beta   90.00
_cell.angle_gamma   90.00
#
_symmetry.space_group_name_H-M   'P 1'
#
loop_
_entity.id
_entity.type
_entity.pdbx_description
1 polymer ?
#
loop_
_entity_poly.entity_id
_entity_poly.type
_entity_poly.pdbx_seq_one_letter_code
_entity_poly.pdbx_strand_id
1 'polypeptide(L)'
;KLDIRKTFEKENPYALQEMTAVMMETARKGYWKASPEQLKAMAELHTELVKDHQAGCSGFVCDNAKLREFIAKEVTPEMAKAYNEAIREVREVKVDEKKENVVLKKEEQEQPRQQQQTEVAKRKTQIWWIAGLLLLLIVGIFVWKKRR
;
A
#
# COMPACT_ATOMS: atom_id res chain seq x y z
N LYS A 1 8.79 15.54 -37.53
CA LYS A 1 7.99 15.33 -36.30
C LYS A 1 8.46 14.01 -35.69
N LEU A 2 8.82 13.98 -34.41
CA LEU A 2 9.18 12.72 -33.75
C LEU A 2 7.90 11.92 -33.52
N ASP A 3 7.84 10.68 -34.02
CA ASP A 3 6.68 9.80 -33.84
C ASP A 3 6.76 9.09 -32.48
N ILE A 4 6.61 9.89 -31.42
CA ILE A 4 6.87 9.47 -30.04
C ILE A 4 6.04 8.24 -29.66
N ARG A 5 4.74 8.22 -30.01
CA ARG A 5 3.84 7.10 -29.72
C ARG A 5 4.37 5.81 -30.34
N LYS A 6 4.65 5.82 -31.64
CA LYS A 6 5.16 4.64 -32.37
C LYS A 6 6.51 4.17 -31.84
N THR A 7 7.39 5.09 -31.45
CA THR A 7 8.68 4.73 -30.85
C THR A 7 8.49 4.00 -29.52
N PHE A 8 7.64 4.52 -28.62
CA PHE A 8 7.36 3.83 -27.37
C PHE A 8 6.66 2.49 -27.57
N GLU A 9 5.63 2.40 -28.41
CA GLU A 9 4.93 1.14 -28.67
C GLU A 9 5.86 0.05 -29.22
N LYS A 10 6.86 0.44 -30.02
CA LYS A 10 7.86 -0.47 -30.56
C LYS A 10 8.90 -0.91 -29.52
N GLU A 11 9.43 0.04 -28.75
CA GLU A 11 10.59 -0.22 -27.87
C GLU A 11 10.16 -0.66 -26.46
N ASN A 12 9.16 -0.01 -25.87
CA ASN A 12 8.61 -0.35 -24.56
C ASN A 12 7.20 0.25 -24.38
N PRO A 13 6.12 -0.46 -24.76
CA PRO A 13 4.76 0.04 -24.61
C PRO A 13 4.38 0.25 -23.13
N TYR A 14 4.96 -0.53 -22.21
CA TYR A 14 4.70 -0.44 -20.78
C TYR A 14 5.24 0.86 -20.17
N ALA A 15 6.34 1.41 -20.70
CA ALA A 15 6.82 2.73 -20.28
C ALA A 15 5.81 3.81 -20.61
N LEU A 16 5.17 3.74 -21.79
CA LEU A 16 4.11 4.68 -22.14
C LEU A 16 2.84 4.44 -21.31
N GLN A 17 2.48 3.19 -21.00
CA GLN A 17 1.42 2.88 -20.03
C GLN A 17 1.70 3.52 -18.66
N GLU A 18 2.95 3.48 -18.18
CA GLU A 18 3.34 4.08 -16.90
C GLU A 18 3.24 5.61 -16.95
N MET A 19 3.82 6.23 -17.98
CA MET A 19 3.78 7.69 -18.14
C MET A 19 2.34 8.21 -18.20
N THR A 20 1.49 7.52 -18.95
CA THR A 20 0.07 7.85 -19.08
C THR A 20 -0.65 7.67 -17.73
N ALA A 21 -0.45 6.56 -17.02
CA ALA A 21 -1.03 6.33 -15.71
C ALA A 21 -0.58 7.36 -14.65
N VAL A 22 0.70 7.73 -14.63
CA VAL A 22 1.25 8.75 -13.72
C VAL A 22 0.64 10.12 -14.00
N MET A 23 0.49 10.51 -15.27
CA MET A 23 -0.19 11.76 -15.65
C MET A 23 -1.65 11.78 -15.18
N MET A 24 -2.36 10.66 -15.36
CA MET A 24 -3.75 10.53 -14.89
C MET A 24 -3.85 10.58 -13.36
N GLU A 25 -2.93 9.96 -12.63
CA GLU A 25 -2.90 10.06 -11.16
C GLU A 25 -2.60 11.49 -10.70
N THR A 26 -1.69 12.16 -11.40
CA THR A 26 -1.32 13.54 -11.13
C THR A 26 -2.52 14.47 -11.29
N ALA A 27 -3.34 14.26 -12.33
CA ALA A 27 -4.59 14.97 -12.49
C ALA A 27 -5.64 14.59 -11.43
N ARG A 28 -5.83 13.30 -11.17
CA ARG A 28 -6.79 12.80 -10.15
C ARG A 28 -6.51 13.37 -8.76
N LYS A 29 -5.24 13.61 -8.43
CA LYS A 29 -4.80 14.22 -7.16
C LYS A 29 -4.80 15.75 -7.18
N GLY A 30 -5.17 16.39 -8.29
CA GLY A 30 -5.26 17.85 -8.42
C GLY A 30 -3.91 18.56 -8.60
N TYR A 31 -2.82 17.82 -8.85
CA TYR A 31 -1.51 18.41 -9.09
C TYR A 31 -1.35 18.91 -10.53
N TRP A 32 -2.12 18.35 -11.46
CA TRP A 32 -2.19 18.81 -12.85
C TRP A 32 -3.62 19.18 -13.22
N LYS A 33 -3.82 20.45 -13.64
CA LYS A 33 -5.11 20.98 -14.09
C LYS A 33 -5.31 20.70 -15.58
N ALA A 34 -5.52 19.45 -15.94
CA ALA A 34 -5.83 19.04 -17.31
C ALA A 34 -7.25 19.50 -17.73
N SER A 35 -7.43 19.83 -19.00
CA SER A 35 -8.76 20.04 -19.57
C SER A 35 -9.51 18.70 -19.71
N PRO A 36 -10.85 18.70 -19.82
CA PRO A 36 -11.62 17.48 -20.08
C PRO A 36 -11.15 16.72 -21.33
N GLU A 37 -10.78 17.45 -22.39
CA GLU A 37 -10.27 16.87 -23.63
C GLU A 37 -8.90 16.22 -23.43
N GLN A 38 -8.03 16.84 -22.62
CA GLN A 38 -6.74 16.26 -22.26
C GLN A 38 -6.92 14.99 -21.43
N LEU A 39 -7.80 15.00 -20.43
CA LEU A 39 -8.09 13.82 -19.61
C LEU A 39 -8.61 12.66 -20.45
N LYS A 40 -9.60 12.93 -21.31
CA LYS A 40 -10.16 11.94 -22.23
C LYS A 40 -9.10 11.37 -23.17
N ALA A 41 -8.35 12.23 -23.87
CA ALA A 41 -7.33 11.78 -24.82
C ALA A 41 -6.22 10.96 -24.13
N MET A 42 -5.86 11.35 -22.91
CA MET A 42 -4.92 10.59 -22.11
C MET A 42 -5.54 9.22 -21.78
N ALA A 43 -6.72 9.18 -21.17
CA ALA A 43 -7.39 7.94 -20.76
C ALA A 43 -7.60 6.96 -21.93
N GLU A 44 -8.03 7.47 -23.10
CA GLU A 44 -8.14 6.70 -24.33
C GLU A 44 -6.79 6.08 -24.72
N LEU A 45 -5.72 6.88 -24.77
CA LEU A 45 -4.37 6.37 -25.05
C LEU A 45 -3.94 5.28 -24.06
N HIS A 46 -4.15 5.47 -22.77
CA HIS A 46 -3.78 4.46 -21.76
C HIS A 46 -4.55 3.16 -21.95
N THR A 47 -5.86 3.25 -22.14
CA THR A 47 -6.72 2.06 -22.32
C THR A 47 -6.43 1.34 -23.65
N GLU A 48 -6.11 2.07 -24.72
CA GLU A 48 -5.62 1.50 -25.99
C GLU A 48 -4.31 0.74 -25.79
N LEU A 49 -3.32 1.33 -25.10
CA LEU A 49 -2.04 0.67 -24.87
C LEU A 49 -2.20 -0.62 -24.05
N VAL A 50 -3.10 -0.64 -23.07
CA VAL A 50 -3.39 -1.85 -22.28
C VAL A 50 -4.10 -2.90 -23.12
N LYS A 51 -5.03 -2.49 -23.99
CA LYS A 51 -5.72 -3.38 -24.91
C LYS A 51 -4.75 -4.02 -25.92
N ASP A 52 -3.88 -3.22 -26.51
CA ASP A 52 -3.04 -3.65 -27.64
C ASP A 52 -1.76 -4.36 -27.19
N HIS A 53 -1.26 -4.10 -25.98
CA HIS A 53 0.01 -4.64 -25.48
C HIS A 53 -0.08 -5.41 -24.16
N GLN A 54 -1.30 -5.65 -23.65
CA GLN A 54 -1.54 -6.18 -22.30
C GLN A 54 -1.05 -5.23 -21.20
N ALA A 55 -1.56 -5.38 -19.97
CA ALA A 55 -1.18 -4.52 -18.86
C ALA A 55 0.24 -4.88 -18.34
N GLY A 56 1.14 -3.90 -18.27
CA GLY A 56 2.47 -4.07 -17.66
C GLY A 56 2.46 -4.23 -16.13
N CYS A 57 1.31 -4.03 -15.49
CA CYS A 57 1.04 -4.20 -14.05
C CYS A 57 2.09 -3.64 -13.08
N SER A 58 2.49 -2.39 -13.30
CA SER A 58 3.09 -1.58 -12.25
C SER A 58 2.06 -1.19 -11.17
N GLY A 59 2.53 -0.54 -10.11
CA GLY A 59 1.66 0.04 -9.07
C GLY A 59 0.67 1.09 -9.59
N PHE A 60 1.02 1.82 -10.66
CA PHE A 60 0.13 2.79 -11.29
C PHE A 60 -0.80 2.17 -12.33
N VAL A 61 -0.41 1.05 -12.95
CA VAL A 61 -1.22 0.41 -14.00
C VAL A 61 -2.29 -0.52 -13.41
N CYS A 62 -1.93 -1.46 -12.53
CA CYS A 62 -2.85 -2.51 -12.06
C CYS A 62 -3.35 -2.33 -10.61
N ASP A 63 -2.46 -1.91 -9.70
CA ASP A 63 -2.75 -1.99 -8.25
C ASP A 63 -3.57 -0.81 -7.72
N ASN A 64 -3.50 0.35 -8.37
CA ASN A 64 -4.20 1.54 -7.93
C ASN A 64 -5.67 1.54 -8.39
N ALA A 65 -6.54 0.88 -7.61
CA ALA A 65 -7.97 0.79 -7.90
C ALA A 65 -8.66 2.16 -8.11
N LYS A 66 -8.28 3.18 -7.33
CA LYS A 66 -8.87 4.53 -7.45
C LYS A 66 -8.47 5.21 -8.76
N LEU A 67 -7.23 5.01 -9.20
CA LEU A 67 -6.77 5.49 -10.48
C LEU A 67 -7.47 4.77 -11.64
N ARG A 68 -7.61 3.44 -11.57
CA ARG A 68 -8.33 2.66 -12.58
C ARG A 68 -9.78 3.12 -12.72
N GLU A 69 -10.46 3.36 -11.60
CA GLU A 69 -11.82 3.90 -11.60
C GLU A 69 -11.87 5.31 -12.24
N PHE A 70 -10.89 6.15 -11.95
CA PHE A 70 -10.79 7.48 -12.56
C PHE A 70 -10.59 7.39 -14.07
N ILE A 71 -9.62 6.59 -14.55
CA ILE A 71 -9.38 6.38 -15.98
C ILE A 71 -10.64 5.84 -16.68
N ALA A 72 -11.32 4.88 -16.07
CA ALA A 72 -12.55 4.29 -16.61
C ALA A 72 -13.72 5.28 -16.76
N LYS A 73 -13.75 6.35 -15.96
CA LYS A 73 -14.78 7.41 -16.05
C LYS A 73 -14.53 8.40 -17.19
N GLU A 74 -13.28 8.49 -17.66
CA GLU A 74 -12.87 9.44 -18.71
C GLU A 74 -12.99 8.85 -20.13
N VAL A 75 -13.34 7.58 -20.27
CA VAL A 75 -13.50 6.88 -21.57
C VAL A 75 -14.93 6.38 -21.76
N THR A 76 -15.24 5.81 -22.93
CA THR A 76 -16.57 5.24 -23.19
C THR A 76 -16.83 3.99 -22.33
N PRO A 77 -18.09 3.63 -22.06
CA PRO A 77 -18.43 2.44 -21.29
C PRO A 77 -17.83 1.14 -21.87
N GLU A 78 -17.74 1.04 -23.19
CA GLU A 78 -17.16 -0.11 -23.89
C GLU A 78 -15.65 -0.21 -23.64
N MET A 79 -14.93 0.90 -23.75
CA MET A 79 -13.49 0.96 -23.46
C MET A 79 -13.20 0.68 -21.99
N ALA A 80 -14.00 1.27 -21.09
CA ALA A 80 -13.88 1.04 -19.66
C ALA A 80 -14.07 -0.44 -19.29
N LYS A 81 -15.06 -1.11 -19.90
CA LYS A 81 -15.28 -2.54 -19.69
C LYS A 81 -14.09 -3.37 -20.16
N ALA A 82 -13.64 -3.16 -21.40
CA ALA A 82 -12.51 -3.89 -21.97
C ALA A 82 -11.22 -3.68 -21.16
N TYR A 83 -10.95 -2.45 -20.74
CA TYR A 83 -9.81 -2.10 -19.89
C TYR A 83 -9.83 -2.84 -18.53
N ASN A 84 -10.97 -2.83 -17.85
CA ASN A 84 -11.10 -3.51 -16.56
C ASN A 84 -11.00 -5.03 -16.70
N GLU A 85 -11.54 -5.60 -17.77
CA GLU A 85 -11.41 -7.03 -18.08
C GLU A 85 -9.95 -7.41 -18.35
N ALA A 86 -9.22 -6.62 -19.15
CA ALA A 86 -7.81 -6.85 -19.45
C ALA A 86 -6.94 -6.82 -18.17
N ILE A 87 -7.15 -5.84 -17.29
CA ILE A 87 -6.42 -5.77 -16.02
C ILE A 87 -6.77 -6.94 -15.10
N ARG A 88 -8.04 -7.34 -15.05
CA ARG A 88 -8.47 -8.48 -14.25
C ARG A 88 -7.79 -9.77 -14.72
N GLU A 89 -7.74 -10.02 -16.03
CA GLU A 89 -7.12 -11.22 -16.58
C GLU A 89 -5.63 -11.32 -16.25
N VAL A 90 -4.89 -10.22 -16.22
CA VAL A 90 -3.46 -10.24 -15.86
C VAL A 90 -3.26 -10.40 -14.34
N ARG A 91 -4.19 -9.90 -13.52
CA ARG A 91 -4.10 -10.00 -12.05
C ARG A 91 -4.55 -11.35 -11.51
N GLU A 92 -5.50 -11.99 -12.17
CA GLU A 92 -6.06 -13.28 -11.76
C GLU A 92 -5.26 -14.42 -12.40
N VAL A 93 -4.54 -15.18 -11.58
CA VAL A 93 -3.92 -16.44 -12.04
C VAL A 93 -5.04 -17.43 -12.33
N LYS A 94 -5.13 -17.96 -13.56
CA LYS A 94 -6.01 -19.08 -13.89
C LYS A 94 -5.53 -20.30 -13.07
N VAL A 95 -6.25 -20.62 -12.00
CA VAL A 95 -5.92 -21.74 -11.11
C VAL A 95 -6.27 -23.04 -11.81
N ASP A 96 -5.25 -23.83 -12.16
CA ASP A 96 -5.41 -25.18 -12.67
C ASP A 96 -5.72 -26.11 -11.49
N GLU A 97 -6.92 -26.69 -11.44
CA GLU A 97 -7.41 -27.50 -10.31
C GLU A 97 -6.57 -28.76 -10.04
N LYS A 98 -5.67 -29.14 -10.96
CA LYS A 98 -4.86 -30.38 -10.91
C LYS A 98 -3.46 -30.22 -10.33
N LYS A 99 -3.04 -29.03 -9.87
CA LYS A 99 -1.71 -28.82 -9.26
C LYS A 99 -1.86 -28.32 -7.83
N GLU A 100 -1.05 -28.86 -6.91
CA GLU A 100 -0.92 -28.30 -5.55
C GLU A 100 -0.39 -26.87 -5.65
N ASN A 101 -1.28 -25.90 -5.43
CA ASN A 101 -0.95 -24.48 -5.45
C ASN A 101 -0.41 -24.09 -4.06
N VAL A 102 0.83 -23.61 -4.02
CA VAL A 102 1.43 -23.05 -2.81
C VAL A 102 1.27 -21.53 -2.81
N VAL A 103 0.64 -20.98 -1.77
CA VAL A 103 0.53 -19.53 -1.54
C VAL A 103 1.55 -19.13 -0.49
N LEU A 104 2.35 -18.10 -0.77
CA LEU A 104 3.25 -17.51 0.22
C LEU A 104 2.40 -16.90 1.34
N LYS A 105 2.47 -17.49 2.54
CA LYS A 105 1.96 -16.85 3.74
C LYS A 105 2.91 -15.72 4.11
N LYS A 106 2.39 -14.51 4.16
CA LYS A 106 3.10 -13.37 4.74
C LYS A 106 3.37 -13.72 6.20
N GLU A 107 4.63 -13.92 6.56
CA GLU A 107 5.03 -14.00 7.97
C GLU A 107 4.79 -12.62 8.58
N GLU A 108 3.70 -12.50 9.35
CA GLU A 108 3.53 -11.37 10.25
C GLU A 108 4.60 -11.50 11.31
N GLN A 109 5.65 -10.68 11.17
CA GLN A 109 6.68 -10.54 12.17
C GLN A 109 6.04 -9.86 13.39
N GLU A 110 5.33 -10.64 14.20
CA GLU A 110 4.93 -10.26 15.54
C GLU A 110 6.21 -10.05 16.35
N GLN A 111 6.67 -8.80 16.44
CA GLN A 111 7.56 -8.44 17.53
C GLN A 111 6.82 -8.79 18.83
N PRO A 112 7.42 -9.59 19.75
CA PRO A 112 6.74 -10.02 20.96
C PRO A 112 6.61 -8.82 21.92
N ARG A 113 5.57 -8.02 21.72
CA ARG A 113 5.14 -6.92 22.60
C ARG A 113 4.76 -7.43 23.99
N GLN A 114 4.46 -8.73 24.12
CA GLN A 114 4.05 -9.36 25.37
C GLN A 114 5.20 -9.46 26.38
N GLN A 115 6.46 -9.68 25.97
CA GLN A 115 7.57 -9.80 26.94
C GLN A 115 7.94 -8.45 27.58
N GLN A 116 7.86 -7.34 26.85
CA GLN A 116 8.18 -6.01 27.41
C GLN A 116 7.16 -5.55 28.46
N GLN A 117 5.86 -5.87 28.30
CA GLN A 117 4.85 -5.44 29.28
C GLN A 117 4.97 -6.18 30.62
N THR A 118 5.30 -7.48 30.62
CA THR A 118 5.45 -8.25 31.85
C THR A 118 6.69 -7.84 32.64
N GLU A 119 7.82 -7.62 31.95
CA GLU A 119 9.08 -7.15 32.56
C GLU A 119 8.93 -5.75 33.18
N VAL A 120 8.29 -4.81 32.47
CA VAL A 120 8.07 -3.45 32.98
C VAL A 120 7.11 -3.45 34.17
N ALA A 121 6.04 -4.25 34.13
CA ALA A 121 5.11 -4.40 35.25
C ALA A 121 5.80 -5.01 36.49
N LYS A 122 6.60 -6.07 36.30
CA LYS A 122 7.33 -6.74 37.39
C LYS A 122 8.37 -5.82 38.03
N ARG A 123 9.12 -5.06 37.23
CA ARG A 123 10.09 -4.07 37.71
C ARG A 123 9.42 -2.93 38.49
N LYS A 124 8.25 -2.45 38.06
CA LYS A 124 7.50 -1.41 38.76
C LYS A 124 7.01 -1.88 40.13
N THR A 125 6.48 -3.10 40.23
CA THR A 125 6.03 -3.68 41.50
C THR A 125 7.19 -3.89 42.47
N GLN A 126 8.35 -4.35 41.99
CA GLN A 126 9.54 -4.56 42.82
C GLN A 126 10.09 -3.24 43.42
N ILE A 127 10.05 -2.15 42.66
CA ILE A 127 10.46 -0.81 43.16
C ILE A 127 9.54 -0.34 44.30
N TRP A 128 8.22 -0.54 44.16
CA TRP A 128 7.24 -0.16 45.20
C TRP A 128 7.45 -0.93 46.51
N TRP A 129 7.74 -2.23 46.44
CA TRP A 129 8.06 -3.04 47.62
C TRP A 129 9.31 -2.56 48.36
N ILE A 130 10.38 -2.25 47.61
CA ILE A 130 11.64 -1.74 48.20
C ILE A 130 11.41 -0.39 48.89
N ALA A 131 10.67 0.53 48.24
CA ALA A 131 10.37 1.84 48.81
C ALA A 131 9.53 1.73 50.11
N GLY A 132 8.55 0.83 50.16
CA GLY A 132 7.74 0.60 51.36
C GLY A 132 8.56 0.06 52.53
N LEU A 133 9.50 -0.85 52.27
CA LEU A 133 10.35 -1.44 53.30
C LEU A 133 11.34 -0.42 53.89
N LEU A 134 11.89 0.47 53.05
CA LEU A 134 12.72 1.59 53.49
C LEU A 134 11.96 2.59 54.37
N LEU A 135 10.72 2.92 54.01
CA LEU A 135 9.87 3.81 54.81
C LEU A 135 9.55 3.21 56.18
N LEU A 136 9.25 1.91 56.27
CA LEU A 136 9.03 1.23 57.54
C LEU A 136 10.28 1.20 58.42
N LEU A 137 11.47 1.01 57.85
CA LEU A 137 12.73 1.10 58.59
C LEU A 137 12.97 2.51 59.13
N ILE A 138 12.74 3.55 58.33
CA ILE A 138 12.90 4.95 58.76
C ILE A 138 11.92 5.28 59.88
N VAL A 139 10.66 4.87 59.76
CA VAL A 139 9.64 5.07 60.80
C VAL A 139 9.99 4.28 62.06
N GLY A 140 10.44 3.03 61.92
CA GLY A 140 10.90 2.20 63.04
C GLY A 140 12.07 2.83 63.79
N ILE A 141 13.08 3.34 63.08
CA ILE A 141 14.22 4.07 63.66
C ILE A 141 13.76 5.35 64.34
N PHE A 142 12.84 6.09 63.74
CA PHE A 142 12.30 7.33 64.32
C PHE A 142 11.51 7.07 65.62
N VAL A 143 10.66 6.03 65.64
CA VAL A 143 9.93 5.61 66.84
C VAL A 143 10.87 5.08 67.92
N TRP A 144 11.90 4.32 67.53
CA TRP A 144 12.91 3.82 68.47
C TRP A 144 13.72 4.96 69.10
N LYS A 145 14.12 5.97 68.31
CA LYS A 145 14.83 7.16 68.80
C LYS A 145 13.95 8.08 69.67
N LYS A 146 12.61 8.05 69.50
CA LYS A 146 11.67 8.80 70.35
C LYS A 146 11.35 8.08 71.67
N ARG A 147 11.54 6.75 71.73
CA ARG A 147 11.31 5.93 72.93
C ARG A 147 12.55 5.75 73.81
N ARG A 148 13.70 6.32 73.42
CA ARG A 148 14.96 6.32 74.17
C ARG A 148 15.31 7.73 74.58
#